data_AF-A0A0B2R0U9-F1
#
_entry.id   AF-A0A0B2R0U9-F1
#
_cell.length_a   1.000
_cell.length_b   1.000
_cell.length_c   1.000
_cell.angle_alpha   90.00
_cell.angle_beta   90.00
_cell.angle_gamma   90.00
#
_symmetry.space_group_name_H-M   'P 1'
#
loop_
_entity.id
_entity.type
_entity.pdbx_description
1 polymer ?
#
loop_
_entity_poly.entity_id
_entity_poly.type
_entity_poly.pdbx_seq_one_letter_code
_entity_poly.pdbx_strand_id
1 'polypeptide(L)'
;MDFVVLLHIFVFSPILFCITFLSLLLPNPTYFWAWKSQLSQPVADLVLRNGVIYTSDDSLPFADSMAVANGRVLRVGNRSFFQELEGYGTQVLDLGGKVVVPGSLDSHVHFIDGGLQMMQVKLRGVNKKEEFIRRIKDAAQSTKQGSWILGGGWNNDLWGGDLPAASWIYDVTPNNPVWLSRVDGHTGLANSVALVLAGITNLTDDPRGRTILRTANGEPPGVLIDSARTLVTSKIPEDSVDDRREALLRASNLALTRGVTTVLDMGRYYPGFSTELSWDDFSGLI
;
A
#
# COMPACT_ATOMS: atom_id res chain seq x y z
N MET A 1 38.49 56.96 28.23
CA MET A 1 37.02 56.89 28.09
C MET A 1 36.48 56.13 29.29
N ASP A 2 36.70 56.64 30.49
CA ASP A 2 36.09 57.83 31.10
C ASP A 2 34.65 57.59 31.52
N PHE A 3 34.50 57.69 32.83
CA PHE A 3 33.32 57.75 33.68
C PHE A 3 32.40 58.95 33.36
N VAL A 4 31.21 58.93 33.99
CA VAL A 4 30.46 60.02 34.69
C VAL A 4 28.95 59.77 34.46
N VAL A 5 28.12 59.26 35.39
CA VAL A 5 27.66 59.72 36.74
C VAL A 5 26.59 60.82 36.72
N LEU A 6 25.41 60.51 37.30
CA LEU A 6 24.50 61.32 38.12
C LEU A 6 23.26 60.44 38.40
N LEU A 7 23.04 59.78 39.54
CA LEU A 7 22.95 60.17 40.97
C LEU A 7 21.83 61.19 41.27
N HIS A 8 20.72 60.69 41.83
CA HIS A 8 20.01 61.33 42.95
C HIS A 8 19.55 60.25 43.93
N ILE A 9 20.12 60.32 45.13
CA ILE A 9 19.76 59.60 46.36
C ILE A 9 18.96 60.59 47.22
N PHE A 10 18.14 60.07 48.15
CA PHE A 10 17.87 60.52 49.53
C PHE A 10 16.37 60.31 49.88
N VAL A 11 15.92 59.71 51.01
CA VAL A 11 16.59 59.00 52.12
C VAL A 11 15.54 58.50 53.16
N PHE A 12 15.83 57.37 53.83
CA PHE A 12 15.43 56.85 55.18
C PHE A 12 13.94 56.47 55.45
N SER A 13 13.61 55.45 56.25
CA SER A 13 14.30 54.81 57.40
C SER A 13 13.79 53.36 57.64
N PRO A 14 14.55 52.46 58.31
CA PRO A 14 14.19 51.06 58.54
C PRO A 14 13.59 50.82 59.95
N ILE A 15 12.73 49.81 60.10
CA ILE A 15 12.46 49.14 61.38
C ILE A 15 12.49 47.62 61.19
N LEU A 16 13.19 46.99 62.14
CA LEU A 16 13.57 45.59 62.31
C LEU A 16 12.40 44.62 62.60
N PHE A 17 12.59 43.37 62.15
CA PHE A 17 12.29 42.06 62.79
C PHE A 17 10.89 41.74 63.37
N CYS A 18 10.23 40.69 62.84
CA CYS A 18 10.06 39.36 63.49
C CYS A 18 8.90 38.53 62.87
N ILE A 19 9.25 37.38 62.29
CA ILE A 19 8.66 36.02 62.36
C ILE A 19 7.29 35.94 63.12
N THR A 20 6.15 35.44 62.59
CA THR A 20 5.78 34.01 62.31
C THR A 20 4.34 33.92 61.74
N PHE A 21 4.06 32.83 60.99
CA PHE A 21 2.78 32.21 60.56
C PHE A 21 1.48 32.51 61.36
N LEU A 22 0.34 32.71 60.66
CA LEU A 22 -0.76 31.73 60.52
C LEU A 22 -1.89 32.29 59.62
N SER A 23 -2.77 31.38 59.18
CA SER A 23 -3.58 31.34 57.97
C SER A 23 -5.03 31.88 58.04
N LEU A 24 -5.59 32.10 56.84
CA LEU A 24 -6.98 31.85 56.37
C LEU A 24 -8.10 32.93 56.49
N LEU A 25 -8.72 33.14 55.31
CA LEU A 25 -10.13 33.43 54.96
C LEU A 25 -10.62 34.90 54.89
N LEU A 26 -10.65 35.43 53.66
CA LEU A 26 -11.64 36.42 53.20
C LEU A 26 -12.29 35.92 51.89
N PRO A 27 -13.61 36.12 51.68
CA PRO A 27 -14.31 35.64 50.49
C PRO A 27 -14.12 36.57 49.27
N ASN A 28 -13.89 35.93 48.12
CA ASN A 28 -13.62 36.51 46.79
C ASN A 28 -14.74 37.41 46.23
N PRO A 29 -14.38 38.50 45.54
CA PRO A 29 -15.19 39.12 44.49
C PRO A 29 -14.60 38.77 43.12
N THR A 30 -15.20 37.84 42.38
CA THR A 30 -14.90 37.70 40.94
C THR A 30 -16.20 37.46 40.17
N TYR A 31 -16.77 38.55 39.67
CA TYR A 31 -17.66 38.53 38.51
C TYR A 31 -16.79 38.19 37.28
N PHE A 32 -16.62 36.89 37.01
CA PHE A 32 -16.06 36.43 35.74
C PHE A 32 -17.12 36.58 34.65
N TRP A 33 -16.82 37.43 33.67
CA TRP A 33 -17.48 37.47 32.37
C TRP A 33 -17.27 36.12 31.69
N ALA A 34 -18.28 35.25 31.76
CA ALA A 34 -18.31 34.01 30.99
C ALA A 34 -18.57 34.38 29.52
N TRP A 35 -17.50 34.64 28.76
CA TRP A 35 -17.54 34.57 27.31
C TRP A 35 -17.87 33.11 26.99
N LYS A 36 -19.14 32.81 26.69
CA LYS A 36 -19.46 31.58 25.98
C LYS A 36 -18.70 31.68 24.67
N SER A 37 -17.62 30.91 24.53
CA SER A 37 -17.12 30.60 23.20
C SER A 37 -18.31 29.98 22.48
N GLN A 38 -18.87 30.73 21.53
CA GLN A 38 -19.77 30.17 20.56
C GLN A 38 -18.90 29.13 19.85
N LEU A 39 -19.06 27.85 20.21
CA LEU A 39 -18.41 26.75 19.51
C LEU A 39 -18.78 26.95 18.05
N SER A 40 -17.82 27.43 17.26
CA SER A 40 -18.01 27.61 15.83
C SER A 40 -18.44 26.26 15.29
N GLN A 41 -19.60 26.19 14.64
CA GLN A 41 -20.03 24.97 13.97
C GLN A 41 -18.88 24.50 13.07
N PRO A 42 -18.54 23.19 13.06
CA PRO A 42 -17.45 22.70 12.23
C PRO A 42 -17.77 23.03 10.76
N VAL A 43 -16.87 23.78 10.13
CA VAL A 43 -16.96 24.12 8.71
C VAL A 43 -16.57 22.89 7.90
N ALA A 44 -17.32 22.61 6.83
CA ALA A 44 -17.03 21.51 5.93
C ALA A 44 -15.91 21.87 4.94
N ASP A 45 -15.04 20.90 4.64
CA ASP A 45 -14.07 21.02 3.54
C ASP A 45 -14.77 20.77 2.19
N LEU A 46 -15.74 19.86 2.17
CA LEU A 46 -16.52 19.46 1.00
C LEU A 46 -18.01 19.34 1.34
N VAL A 47 -18.87 19.92 0.51
CA VAL A 47 -20.32 19.77 0.54
C VAL A 47 -20.81 19.22 -0.80
N LEU A 48 -21.38 18.02 -0.77
CA LEU A 48 -22.08 17.40 -1.89
C LEU A 48 -23.56 17.77 -1.84
N ARG A 49 -24.15 18.16 -2.97
CA ARG A 49 -25.57 18.51 -3.09
C ARG A 49 -26.20 17.87 -4.31
N ASN A 50 -27.53 17.78 -4.30
CA ASN A 50 -28.32 17.35 -5.46
C ASN A 50 -27.86 15.98 -5.98
N GLY A 51 -27.61 15.03 -5.07
CA GLY A 51 -27.24 13.66 -5.40
C GLY A 51 -28.29 12.64 -4.96
N VAL A 52 -27.97 11.37 -5.18
CA VAL A 52 -28.65 10.22 -4.55
C VAL A 52 -27.61 9.48 -3.72
N ILE A 53 -27.55 9.79 -2.43
CA ILE A 53 -26.51 9.29 -1.53
C ILE A 53 -27.07 8.10 -0.76
N TYR A 54 -26.58 6.89 -1.04
CA TYR A 54 -26.88 5.70 -0.26
C TYR A 54 -26.04 5.70 1.02
N THR A 55 -26.69 5.66 2.19
CA THR A 55 -26.01 5.79 3.49
C THR A 55 -25.71 4.44 4.14
N SER A 56 -26.37 3.36 3.69
CA SER A 56 -26.42 2.07 4.38
C SER A 56 -27.01 2.13 5.81
N ASP A 57 -27.73 3.20 6.15
CA ASP A 57 -28.48 3.36 7.41
C ASP A 57 -29.97 3.16 7.13
N ASP A 58 -30.59 2.18 7.79
CA ASP A 58 -32.01 1.84 7.63
C ASP A 58 -32.95 3.00 7.96
N SER A 59 -32.54 3.93 8.83
CA SER A 59 -33.33 5.09 9.24
C SER A 59 -33.30 6.25 8.23
N LEU A 60 -32.27 6.29 7.38
CA LEU A 60 -32.12 7.27 6.30
C LEU A 60 -31.42 6.61 5.10
N PRO A 61 -32.06 5.67 4.38
CA PRO A 61 -31.37 4.88 3.36
C PRO A 61 -30.80 5.71 2.21
N PHE A 62 -31.45 6.85 1.92
CA PHE A 62 -31.04 7.80 0.90
C PHE A 62 -31.08 9.24 1.41
N ALA A 63 -30.14 10.04 0.93
CA ALA A 63 -30.04 11.47 1.18
C ALA A 63 -29.69 12.23 -0.11
N ASP A 64 -29.93 13.55 -0.14
CA ASP A 64 -29.59 14.40 -1.29
C ASP A 64 -28.28 15.19 -1.13
N SER A 65 -27.78 15.30 0.11
CA SER A 65 -26.63 16.15 0.47
C SER A 65 -25.76 15.52 1.57
N MET A 66 -24.46 15.82 1.54
CA MET A 66 -23.47 15.37 2.52
C MET A 66 -22.38 16.41 2.72
N ALA A 67 -21.96 16.62 3.97
CA ALA A 67 -20.83 17.46 4.33
C ALA A 67 -19.71 16.60 4.91
N VAL A 68 -18.48 16.89 4.51
CA VAL A 68 -17.27 16.19 4.92
C VAL A 68 -16.26 17.20 5.45
N ALA A 69 -15.60 16.87 6.56
CA ALA A 69 -14.43 17.59 7.03
C ALA A 69 -13.38 16.61 7.57
N ASN A 70 -12.11 16.87 7.27
CA ASN A 70 -10.96 16.07 7.69
C ASN A 70 -11.17 14.56 7.42
N GLY A 71 -11.67 14.23 6.22
CA GLY A 71 -11.94 12.85 5.79
C GLY A 71 -13.11 12.15 6.51
N ARG A 72 -13.91 12.87 7.30
CA ARG A 72 -15.07 12.31 8.02
C ARG A 72 -16.37 12.97 7.57
N VAL A 73 -17.42 12.18 7.48
CA VAL A 73 -18.78 12.70 7.24
C VAL A 73 -19.22 13.50 8.48
N LEU A 74 -19.40 14.80 8.32
CA LEU A 74 -19.96 15.68 9.36
C LEU A 74 -21.47 15.55 9.46
N ARG A 75 -22.14 15.46 8.30
CA ARG A 75 -23.60 15.39 8.20
C ARG A 75 -24.00 14.77 6.87
N VAL A 76 -25.06 13.98 6.87
CA VAL A 76 -25.73 13.47 5.67
C VAL A 76 -27.23 13.65 5.86
N GLY A 77 -27.93 14.05 4.80
CA GLY A 77 -29.36 14.35 4.88
C GLY A 77 -29.86 15.16 3.70
N ASN A 78 -31.03 15.76 3.86
CA ASN A 78 -31.68 16.51 2.80
C ASN A 78 -31.33 18.01 2.87
N ARG A 79 -31.44 18.67 1.71
CA ARG A 79 -30.84 19.96 1.33
C ARG A 79 -30.94 21.12 2.34
N SER A 80 -31.95 21.11 3.20
CA SER A 80 -32.33 22.26 4.05
C SER A 80 -31.33 22.63 5.16
N PHE A 81 -30.27 21.86 5.40
CA PHE A 81 -29.42 22.02 6.60
C PHE A 81 -27.91 22.20 6.36
N PHE A 82 -27.48 22.49 5.12
CA PHE A 82 -26.04 22.48 4.80
C PHE A 82 -25.42 23.87 4.65
N GLN A 83 -26.20 24.93 4.49
CA GLN A 83 -25.67 26.29 4.29
C GLN A 83 -24.90 26.81 5.52
N GLU A 84 -25.25 26.35 6.72
CA GLU A 84 -24.53 26.67 7.96
C GLU A 84 -23.16 25.99 8.09
N LEU A 85 -22.91 24.94 7.30
CA LEU A 85 -21.65 24.20 7.27
C LEU A 85 -20.71 24.72 6.16
N GLU A 86 -21.19 25.62 5.30
CA GLU A 86 -20.40 26.25 4.25
C GLU A 86 -19.68 27.47 4.81
N GLY A 87 -18.35 27.42 4.76
CA GLY A 87 -17.49 28.51 5.20
C GLY A 87 -16.43 28.84 4.17
N TYR A 88 -15.48 29.68 4.59
CA TYR A 88 -14.35 30.03 3.74
C TYR A 88 -13.52 28.78 3.40
N GLY A 89 -13.34 28.51 2.11
CA GLY A 89 -12.59 27.35 1.62
C GLY A 89 -13.43 26.08 1.40
N THR A 90 -14.71 26.05 1.79
CA THR A 90 -15.59 24.92 1.51
C THR A 90 -15.76 24.73 0.00
N GLN A 91 -15.44 23.53 -0.50
CA GLN A 91 -15.76 23.14 -1.86
C GLN A 91 -17.21 22.65 -1.93
N VAL A 92 -18.01 23.23 -2.80
CA VAL A 92 -19.40 22.79 -3.02
C VAL A 92 -19.50 22.09 -4.37
N LEU A 93 -19.97 20.84 -4.37
CA LEU A 93 -20.13 20.01 -5.57
C LEU A 93 -21.60 19.67 -5.78
N ASP A 94 -22.16 20.20 -6.87
CA ASP A 94 -23.47 19.78 -7.37
C ASP A 94 -23.33 18.47 -8.16
N LEU A 95 -23.96 17.41 -7.67
CA LEU A 95 -23.87 16.08 -8.26
C LEU A 95 -24.79 15.91 -9.47
N GLY A 96 -25.79 16.76 -9.67
CA GLY A 96 -26.70 16.69 -10.83
C GLY A 96 -27.50 15.39 -10.89
N GLY A 97 -27.92 14.86 -9.74
CA GLY A 97 -28.64 13.58 -9.59
C GLY A 97 -27.75 12.33 -9.63
N LYS A 98 -26.41 12.48 -9.67
CA LYS A 98 -25.50 11.33 -9.60
C LYS A 98 -25.59 10.61 -8.26
N VAL A 99 -25.26 9.32 -8.28
CA VAL A 99 -25.30 8.44 -7.11
C VAL A 99 -23.98 8.49 -6.36
N VAL A 100 -24.05 8.54 -5.04
CA VAL A 100 -22.92 8.33 -4.12
C VAL A 100 -23.20 7.06 -3.33
N VAL A 101 -22.21 6.18 -3.28
CA VAL A 101 -22.25 4.96 -2.47
C VAL A 101 -21.04 4.91 -1.55
N PRO A 102 -21.09 4.17 -0.43
CA PRO A 102 -19.90 3.91 0.37
C PRO A 102 -18.81 3.27 -0.50
N GLY A 103 -17.55 3.64 -0.24
CA GLY A 103 -16.42 2.98 -0.86
C GLY A 103 -16.43 1.48 -0.52
N SER A 104 -16.06 0.66 -1.49
CA SER A 104 -16.06 -0.79 -1.30
C SER A 104 -14.94 -1.22 -0.37
N LEU A 105 -15.22 -2.22 0.46
CA LEU A 105 -14.26 -2.89 1.32
C LEU A 105 -13.97 -4.28 0.76
N ASP A 106 -12.71 -4.57 0.50
CA ASP A 106 -12.27 -5.93 0.20
C ASP A 106 -11.75 -6.60 1.47
N SER A 107 -12.49 -7.61 1.95
CA SER A 107 -12.26 -8.21 3.26
C SER A 107 -11.13 -9.26 3.29
N HIS A 108 -10.55 -9.60 2.14
CA HIS A 108 -9.48 -10.59 2.09
C HIS A 108 -8.64 -10.43 0.82
N VAL A 109 -7.46 -9.83 0.94
CA VAL A 109 -6.52 -9.67 -0.17
C VAL A 109 -5.09 -9.97 0.23
N HIS A 110 -4.27 -10.35 -0.75
CA HIS A 110 -2.82 -10.25 -0.66
C HIS A 110 -2.40 -8.99 -1.43
N PHE A 111 -2.53 -7.85 -0.78
CA PHE A 111 -2.46 -6.53 -1.41
C PHE A 111 -1.04 -6.18 -1.87
N ILE A 112 -0.04 -6.41 -1.00
CA ILE A 112 1.37 -6.17 -1.34
C ILE A 112 1.82 -7.15 -2.43
N ASP A 113 1.52 -8.45 -2.31
CA ASP A 113 1.82 -9.44 -3.35
C ASP A 113 1.17 -9.08 -4.69
N GLY A 114 -0.09 -8.60 -4.66
CA GLY A 114 -0.79 -8.11 -5.84
C GLY A 114 -0.06 -6.94 -6.50
N GLY A 115 0.45 -5.99 -5.70
CA GLY A 115 1.28 -4.88 -6.17
C GLY A 115 2.62 -5.33 -6.74
N LEU A 116 3.31 -6.27 -6.09
CA LEU A 116 4.57 -6.86 -6.56
C LEU A 116 4.34 -7.57 -7.90
N GLN A 117 3.26 -8.33 -8.04
CA GLN A 117 2.89 -8.99 -9.29
C GLN A 117 2.66 -7.98 -10.44
N MET A 118 2.23 -6.75 -10.16
CA MET A 118 2.07 -5.72 -11.19
C MET A 118 3.40 -5.22 -11.78
N MET A 119 4.50 -5.38 -11.05
CA MET A 119 5.87 -5.03 -11.47
C MET A 119 6.51 -6.12 -12.33
N GLN A 120 5.95 -7.32 -12.32
CA GLN A 120 6.50 -8.50 -12.98
C GLN A 120 6.11 -8.60 -14.46
N VAL A 121 6.77 -9.52 -15.19
CA VAL A 121 6.45 -9.81 -16.59
C VAL A 121 5.05 -10.41 -16.69
N LYS A 122 4.15 -9.68 -17.35
CA LYS A 122 2.75 -10.07 -17.53
C LYS A 122 2.63 -11.03 -18.70
N LEU A 123 2.36 -12.31 -18.44
CA LEU A 123 2.24 -13.33 -19.49
C LEU A 123 0.81 -13.89 -19.63
N ARG A 124 -0.14 -13.37 -18.84
CA ARG A 124 -1.56 -13.73 -18.96
C ARG A 124 -2.11 -13.36 -20.35
N GLY A 125 -2.78 -14.33 -20.98
CA GLY A 125 -3.39 -14.17 -22.30
C GLY A 125 -2.43 -14.20 -23.48
N VAL A 126 -1.12 -14.41 -23.26
CA VAL A 126 -0.16 -14.60 -24.36
C VAL A 126 -0.46 -15.92 -25.06
N ASN A 127 -0.65 -15.86 -26.39
CA ASN A 127 -1.05 -17.00 -27.23
C ASN A 127 -0.06 -17.29 -28.38
N LYS A 128 1.11 -16.66 -28.36
CA LYS A 128 2.19 -16.86 -29.34
C LYS A 128 3.53 -16.93 -28.62
N LYS A 129 4.36 -17.89 -29.03
CA LYS A 129 5.72 -18.06 -28.49
C LYS A 129 6.58 -16.80 -28.67
N GLU A 130 6.45 -16.12 -29.79
CA GLU A 130 7.23 -14.92 -30.11
C GLU A 130 6.88 -13.78 -29.15
N GLU A 131 5.60 -13.61 -28.82
CA GLU A 131 5.14 -12.60 -27.86
C GLU A 131 5.60 -12.94 -26.43
N PHE A 132 5.60 -14.23 -26.07
CA PHE A 132 6.14 -14.70 -24.79
C PHE A 132 7.62 -14.30 -24.65
N ILE A 133 8.45 -14.62 -25.65
CA ILE A 133 9.87 -14.28 -25.67
C ILE A 133 10.07 -12.77 -25.68
N ARG A 134 9.29 -12.03 -26.47
CA ARG A 134 9.38 -10.57 -26.59
C ARG A 134 9.16 -9.86 -25.25
N ARG A 135 8.12 -10.22 -24.49
CA ARG A 135 7.85 -9.60 -23.16
C ARG A 135 8.97 -9.86 -22.16
N ILE A 136 9.59 -11.04 -22.22
CA ILE A 136 10.72 -11.39 -21.35
C ILE A 136 11.97 -10.63 -21.75
N LYS A 137 12.21 -10.47 -23.07
CA LYS A 137 13.29 -9.64 -23.60
C LYS A 137 13.14 -8.17 -23.17
N ASP A 138 11.95 -7.60 -23.31
CA ASP A 138 11.69 -6.22 -22.91
C ASP A 138 11.99 -6.00 -21.42
N ALA A 139 11.56 -6.96 -20.57
CA ALA A 139 11.88 -6.94 -19.15
C ALA A 139 13.39 -6.99 -18.91
N ALA A 140 14.09 -7.95 -19.52
CA ALA A 140 15.54 -8.11 -19.40
C ALA A 140 16.33 -6.87 -19.81
N GLN A 141 15.87 -6.11 -20.79
CA GLN A 141 16.51 -4.85 -21.22
C GLN A 141 16.40 -3.72 -20.19
N SER A 142 15.37 -3.76 -19.35
CA SER A 142 15.12 -2.77 -18.29
C SER A 142 15.62 -3.20 -16.90
N THR A 143 15.95 -4.49 -16.73
CA THR A 143 16.39 -5.06 -15.46
C THR A 143 17.91 -4.99 -15.33
N LYS A 144 18.41 -4.54 -14.17
CA LYS A 144 19.84 -4.54 -13.85
C LYS A 144 20.42 -5.95 -13.99
N GLN A 145 21.62 -6.08 -14.53
CA GLN A 145 22.33 -7.36 -14.63
C GLN A 145 22.41 -8.07 -13.26
N GLY A 146 22.10 -9.38 -13.24
CA GLY A 146 22.10 -10.21 -12.04
C GLY A 146 20.83 -10.12 -11.19
N SER A 147 19.96 -9.12 -11.42
CA SER A 147 18.65 -9.04 -10.75
C SER A 147 17.67 -10.05 -11.35
N TRP A 148 16.77 -10.57 -10.49
CA TRP A 148 15.75 -11.53 -10.90
C TRP A 148 14.69 -10.89 -11.82
N ILE A 149 14.34 -11.62 -12.87
CA ILE A 149 13.19 -11.32 -13.72
C ILE A 149 12.07 -12.28 -13.32
N LEU A 150 11.07 -11.74 -12.64
CA LEU A 150 9.90 -12.48 -12.18
C LEU A 150 8.71 -12.19 -13.09
N GLY A 151 7.77 -13.15 -13.19
CA GLY A 151 6.63 -13.05 -14.09
C GLY A 151 5.68 -14.22 -13.94
N GLY A 152 4.60 -14.16 -14.71
CA GLY A 152 3.71 -15.31 -14.78
C GLY A 152 2.35 -15.08 -15.40
N GLY A 153 1.48 -16.06 -15.14
CA GLY A 153 0.15 -16.16 -15.74
C GLY A 153 0.15 -16.76 -17.14
N TRP A 154 1.28 -17.30 -17.59
CA TRP A 154 1.34 -17.97 -18.89
C TRP A 154 0.48 -19.24 -18.89
N ASN A 155 -0.05 -19.58 -20.06
CA ASN A 155 -0.81 -20.80 -20.27
C ASN A 155 -0.46 -21.37 -21.65
N ASN A 156 0.22 -22.52 -21.65
CA ASN A 156 0.63 -23.23 -22.86
C ASN A 156 -0.54 -23.65 -23.75
N ASP A 157 -1.73 -23.86 -23.17
CA ASP A 157 -2.92 -24.24 -23.92
C ASP A 157 -3.33 -23.15 -24.93
N LEU A 158 -2.89 -21.90 -24.72
CA LEU A 158 -3.18 -20.78 -25.61
C LEU A 158 -2.31 -20.74 -26.87
N TRP A 159 -1.18 -21.48 -26.92
CA TRP A 159 -0.25 -21.46 -28.05
C TRP A 159 0.05 -22.85 -28.62
N GLY A 160 -0.84 -23.82 -28.41
CA GLY A 160 -0.74 -25.16 -29.00
C GLY A 160 -0.33 -26.27 -28.02
N GLY A 161 -0.28 -25.98 -26.71
CA GLY A 161 -0.09 -26.98 -25.66
C GLY A 161 1.36 -27.27 -25.30
N ASP A 162 2.33 -26.90 -26.12
CA ASP A 162 3.74 -27.10 -25.83
C ASP A 162 4.19 -26.29 -24.61
N LEU A 163 4.84 -26.97 -23.66
CA LEU A 163 5.47 -26.31 -22.52
C LEU A 163 6.63 -25.42 -22.98
N PRO A 164 6.83 -24.24 -22.37
CA PRO A 164 7.97 -23.42 -22.67
C PRO A 164 9.26 -24.09 -22.16
N ALA A 165 10.40 -23.71 -22.73
CA ALA A 165 11.70 -24.20 -22.30
C ALA A 165 12.69 -23.06 -22.05
N ALA A 166 13.67 -23.29 -21.19
CA ALA A 166 14.74 -22.33 -20.88
C ALA A 166 15.47 -21.86 -22.16
N SER A 167 15.60 -22.76 -23.15
CA SER A 167 16.18 -22.46 -24.46
C SER A 167 15.41 -21.40 -25.25
N TRP A 168 14.12 -21.20 -25.00
CA TRP A 168 13.33 -20.16 -25.67
C TRP A 168 13.77 -18.76 -25.29
N ILE A 169 14.34 -18.61 -24.08
CA ILE A 169 14.66 -17.31 -23.48
C ILE A 169 16.15 -17.16 -23.16
N TYR A 170 16.97 -18.12 -23.56
CA TYR A 170 18.41 -18.16 -23.28
C TYR A 170 19.12 -16.91 -23.81
N ASP A 171 18.97 -16.61 -25.09
CA ASP A 171 19.66 -15.48 -25.74
C ASP A 171 19.19 -14.11 -25.24
N VAL A 172 17.96 -14.03 -24.71
CA VAL A 172 17.37 -12.77 -24.24
C VAL A 172 17.51 -12.54 -22.74
N THR A 173 17.98 -13.55 -21.98
CA THR A 173 18.20 -13.45 -20.53
C THR A 173 19.57 -13.99 -20.08
N PRO A 174 20.68 -13.69 -20.79
CA PRO A 174 21.97 -14.36 -20.56
C PRO A 174 22.57 -14.10 -19.18
N ASN A 175 22.23 -12.98 -18.55
CA ASN A 175 22.87 -12.51 -17.31
C ASN A 175 21.89 -12.30 -16.15
N ASN A 176 20.63 -12.71 -16.30
CA ASN A 176 19.58 -12.48 -15.33
C ASN A 176 18.89 -13.79 -15.01
N PRO A 177 18.78 -14.20 -13.73
CA PRO A 177 17.94 -15.33 -13.36
C PRO A 177 16.47 -15.00 -13.63
N VAL A 178 15.75 -15.97 -14.20
CA VAL A 178 14.34 -15.82 -14.58
C VAL A 178 13.50 -16.87 -13.87
N TRP A 179 12.36 -16.46 -13.33
CA TRP A 179 11.32 -17.36 -12.82
C TRP A 179 9.93 -16.90 -13.28
N LEU A 180 9.23 -17.75 -14.02
CA LEU A 180 7.92 -17.42 -14.60
C LEU A 180 6.86 -18.45 -14.18
N SER A 181 5.90 -18.06 -13.35
CA SER A 181 4.84 -18.95 -12.88
C SER A 181 3.73 -19.16 -13.92
N ARG A 182 3.26 -20.40 -14.07
CA ARG A 182 2.09 -20.73 -14.89
C ARG A 182 0.82 -20.21 -14.21
N VAL A 183 -0.25 -20.07 -14.99
CA VAL A 183 -1.58 -19.68 -14.50
C VAL A 183 -2.13 -20.60 -13.38
N ASP A 184 -1.65 -21.84 -13.27
CA ASP A 184 -2.08 -22.80 -12.24
C ASP A 184 -1.43 -22.57 -10.87
N GLY A 185 -0.33 -21.79 -10.78
CA GLY A 185 0.45 -21.63 -9.55
C GLY A 185 1.24 -22.87 -9.11
N HIS A 186 1.17 -23.97 -9.86
CA HIS A 186 1.82 -25.24 -9.59
C HIS A 186 3.05 -25.48 -10.48
N THR A 187 3.12 -24.82 -11.63
CA THR A 187 4.20 -24.98 -12.61
C THR A 187 4.96 -23.67 -12.79
N GLY A 188 6.27 -23.73 -13.00
CA GLY A 188 7.05 -22.53 -13.36
C GLY A 188 8.21 -22.84 -14.31
N LEU A 189 8.65 -21.82 -15.03
CA LEU A 189 9.80 -21.86 -15.93
C LEU A 189 10.98 -21.10 -15.30
N ALA A 190 12.10 -21.79 -15.10
CA ALA A 190 13.40 -21.25 -14.78
C ALA A 190 14.30 -21.22 -16.02
N ASN A 191 15.05 -20.14 -16.23
CA ASN A 191 16.11 -20.14 -17.25
C ASN A 191 17.40 -20.81 -16.74
N SER A 192 18.37 -20.99 -17.63
CA SER A 192 19.65 -21.64 -17.29
C SER A 192 20.39 -20.95 -16.13
N VAL A 193 20.35 -19.62 -16.04
CA VAL A 193 20.97 -18.87 -14.95
C VAL A 193 20.32 -19.23 -13.60
N ALA A 194 18.99 -19.25 -13.54
CA ALA A 194 18.26 -19.64 -12.33
C ALA A 194 18.49 -21.11 -11.93
N LEU A 195 18.57 -22.02 -12.90
CA LEU A 195 18.87 -23.43 -12.65
C LEU A 195 20.27 -23.63 -12.06
N VAL A 196 21.28 -22.92 -12.58
CA VAL A 196 22.65 -22.94 -12.05
C VAL A 196 22.69 -22.40 -10.62
N LEU A 197 22.02 -21.28 -10.34
CA LEU A 197 21.92 -20.73 -8.98
C LEU A 197 21.24 -21.69 -8.00
N ALA A 198 20.28 -22.48 -8.48
CA ALA A 198 19.59 -23.50 -7.70
C ALA A 198 20.40 -24.80 -7.54
N GLY A 199 21.53 -24.96 -8.24
CA GLY A 199 22.32 -26.19 -8.25
C GLY A 199 21.60 -27.37 -8.92
N ILE A 200 20.64 -27.10 -9.80
CA ILE A 200 19.89 -28.14 -10.52
C ILE A 200 20.72 -28.58 -11.73
N THR A 201 20.99 -29.89 -11.80
CA THR A 201 21.74 -30.54 -12.88
C THR A 201 20.95 -31.70 -13.47
N ASN A 202 21.51 -32.33 -14.51
CA ASN A 202 21.01 -33.59 -15.04
C ASN A 202 21.04 -34.75 -14.02
N LEU A 203 21.82 -34.62 -12.94
CA LEU A 203 21.97 -35.62 -11.87
C LEU A 203 21.11 -35.33 -10.62
N THR A 204 20.39 -34.21 -10.57
CA THR A 204 19.57 -33.88 -9.40
C THR A 204 18.40 -34.84 -9.27
N ASP A 205 18.28 -35.53 -8.14
CA ASP A 205 17.12 -36.39 -7.87
C ASP A 205 15.83 -35.59 -7.80
N ASP A 206 14.75 -36.19 -8.25
CA ASP A 206 13.40 -35.66 -8.07
C ASP A 206 13.07 -35.58 -6.57
N PRO A 207 12.63 -34.42 -6.04
CA PRO A 207 12.17 -34.33 -4.65
C PRO A 207 11.01 -35.31 -4.41
N ARG A 208 10.91 -35.89 -3.20
CA ARG A 208 9.87 -36.87 -2.87
C ARG A 208 8.47 -36.39 -3.33
N GLY A 209 7.92 -37.12 -4.31
CA GLY A 209 6.57 -36.97 -4.85
C GLY A 209 6.41 -36.12 -6.11
N ARG A 210 7.48 -35.64 -6.78
CA ARG A 210 7.36 -34.59 -7.83
C ARG A 210 8.38 -34.70 -8.95
N THR A 211 8.19 -33.93 -10.02
CA THR A 211 8.91 -34.09 -11.29
C THR A 211 9.67 -32.82 -11.67
N ILE A 212 10.98 -32.94 -11.80
CA ILE A 212 11.77 -32.08 -12.69
C ILE A 212 11.55 -32.64 -14.08
N LEU A 213 10.83 -31.94 -14.96
CA LEU A 213 10.72 -32.42 -16.34
C LEU A 213 12.12 -32.46 -16.94
N ARG A 214 12.41 -33.49 -17.72
CA ARG A 214 13.69 -33.65 -18.42
C ARG A 214 13.41 -33.83 -19.90
N THR A 215 14.26 -33.24 -20.73
CA THR A 215 14.26 -33.53 -22.16
C THR A 215 14.71 -34.98 -22.40
N ALA A 216 14.53 -35.49 -23.62
CA ALA A 216 14.99 -36.84 -23.99
C ALA A 216 16.49 -37.09 -23.73
N ASN A 217 17.30 -36.03 -23.62
CA ASN A 217 18.74 -36.09 -23.37
C ASN A 217 19.09 -35.91 -21.87
N GLY A 218 18.10 -35.84 -20.98
CA GLY A 218 18.29 -35.69 -19.53
C GLY A 218 18.44 -34.24 -19.02
N GLU A 219 18.56 -33.26 -19.93
CA GLU A 219 18.66 -31.83 -19.58
C GLU A 219 17.33 -31.29 -19.05
N PRO A 220 17.30 -30.57 -17.92
CA PRO A 220 16.09 -29.94 -17.42
C PRO A 220 15.68 -28.79 -18.36
N PRO A 221 14.49 -28.81 -18.99
CA PRO A 221 14.03 -27.76 -19.88
C PRO A 221 13.66 -26.48 -19.11
N GLY A 222 13.90 -26.43 -17.79
CA GLY A 222 13.56 -25.31 -16.92
C GLY A 222 12.16 -25.37 -16.32
N VAL A 223 11.31 -26.32 -16.73
CA VAL A 223 9.96 -26.47 -16.17
C VAL A 223 10.00 -27.29 -14.88
N LEU A 224 9.56 -26.68 -13.79
CA LEU A 224 9.50 -27.28 -12.45
C LEU A 224 8.07 -27.29 -11.95
N ILE A 225 7.64 -28.43 -11.38
CA ILE A 225 6.26 -28.66 -10.92
C ILE A 225 6.23 -28.87 -9.39
N ASP A 226 5.21 -28.31 -8.74
CA ASP A 226 4.96 -28.38 -7.30
C ASP A 226 6.17 -27.95 -6.45
N SER A 227 6.63 -28.76 -5.49
CA SER A 227 7.79 -28.43 -4.65
C SER A 227 9.12 -28.41 -5.38
N ALA A 228 9.23 -28.92 -6.63
CA ALA A 228 10.46 -28.72 -7.40
C ALA A 228 10.71 -27.22 -7.64
N ARG A 229 9.63 -26.41 -7.70
CA ARG A 229 9.72 -24.95 -7.76
C ARG A 229 10.52 -24.36 -6.62
N THR A 230 10.42 -24.93 -5.41
CA THR A 230 11.11 -24.44 -4.21
C THR A 230 12.63 -24.46 -4.35
N LEU A 231 13.20 -25.35 -5.17
CA LEU A 231 14.63 -25.37 -5.45
C LEU A 231 15.11 -24.04 -6.07
N VAL A 232 14.26 -23.42 -6.91
CA VAL A 232 14.54 -22.12 -7.54
C VAL A 232 13.98 -20.97 -6.71
N THR A 233 12.73 -21.05 -6.24
CA THR A 233 12.10 -19.92 -5.55
C THR A 233 12.76 -19.60 -4.21
N SER A 234 13.41 -20.57 -3.55
CA SER A 234 14.21 -20.32 -2.34
C SER A 234 15.51 -19.54 -2.60
N LYS A 235 15.90 -19.36 -3.86
CA LYS A 235 17.05 -18.55 -4.28
C LYS A 235 16.66 -17.12 -4.67
N ILE A 236 15.36 -16.84 -4.77
CA ILE A 236 14.86 -15.49 -5.01
C ILE A 236 15.05 -14.70 -3.72
N PRO A 237 15.76 -13.56 -3.75
CA PRO A 237 15.90 -12.67 -2.59
C PRO A 237 14.54 -12.19 -2.10
N GLU A 238 14.46 -11.86 -0.81
CA GLU A 238 13.30 -11.13 -0.30
C GLU A 238 13.17 -9.78 -0.99
N ASP A 239 11.93 -9.36 -1.25
CA ASP A 239 11.65 -8.04 -1.84
C ASP A 239 12.26 -6.93 -0.96
N SER A 240 12.71 -5.84 -1.58
CA SER A 240 13.21 -4.70 -0.81
C SER A 240 12.05 -3.93 -0.16
N VAL A 241 12.36 -3.10 0.84
CA VAL A 241 11.40 -2.15 1.41
C VAL A 241 10.82 -1.26 0.32
N ASP A 242 11.68 -0.75 -0.57
CA ASP A 242 11.26 0.15 -1.66
C ASP A 242 10.33 -0.56 -2.66
N ASP A 243 10.60 -1.83 -3.00
CA ASP A 243 9.71 -2.61 -3.88
C ASP A 243 8.33 -2.82 -3.24
N ARG A 244 8.28 -3.11 -1.93
CA ARG A 244 7.00 -3.24 -1.22
C ARG A 244 6.24 -1.92 -1.17
N ARG A 245 6.93 -0.80 -0.98
CA ARG A 245 6.32 0.55 -0.99
C ARG A 245 5.73 0.88 -2.36
N GLU A 246 6.48 0.60 -3.43
CA GLU A 246 6.00 0.77 -4.80
C GLU A 246 4.82 -0.17 -5.10
N ALA A 247 4.87 -1.42 -4.62
CA ALA A 247 3.76 -2.37 -4.72
C ALA A 247 2.49 -1.84 -4.04
N LEU A 248 2.60 -1.29 -2.82
CA LEU A 248 1.48 -0.67 -2.12
C LEU A 248 0.85 0.46 -2.93
N LEU A 249 1.66 1.35 -3.52
CA LEU A 249 1.17 2.45 -4.35
C LEU A 249 0.44 1.93 -5.61
N ARG A 250 1.00 0.93 -6.30
CA ARG A 250 0.38 0.32 -7.48
C ARG A 250 -0.94 -0.36 -7.17
N ALA A 251 -0.97 -1.16 -6.10
CA ALA A 251 -2.17 -1.85 -5.65
C ALA A 251 -3.25 -0.83 -5.21
N SER A 252 -2.87 0.21 -4.48
CA SER A 252 -3.76 1.30 -4.06
C SER A 252 -4.38 2.03 -5.25
N ASN A 253 -3.57 2.37 -6.25
CA ASN A 253 -4.07 2.99 -7.48
C ASN A 253 -5.09 2.09 -8.20
N LEU A 254 -4.80 0.78 -8.32
CA LEU A 254 -5.78 -0.13 -8.92
C LEU A 254 -7.07 -0.19 -8.08
N ALA A 255 -6.96 -0.38 -6.77
CA ALA A 255 -8.11 -0.47 -5.87
C ALA A 255 -9.04 0.76 -6.00
N LEU A 256 -8.46 1.96 -5.96
CA LEU A 256 -9.20 3.21 -6.11
C LEU A 256 -9.90 3.33 -7.46
N THR A 257 -9.26 2.91 -8.57
CA THR A 257 -9.91 2.89 -9.89
C THR A 257 -11.10 1.93 -9.98
N ARG A 258 -11.21 0.99 -9.04
CA ARG A 258 -12.32 0.03 -8.92
C ARG A 258 -13.31 0.39 -7.81
N GLY A 259 -13.13 1.54 -7.15
CA GLY A 259 -13.98 1.98 -6.05
C GLY A 259 -13.73 1.25 -4.72
N VAL A 260 -12.63 0.49 -4.61
CA VAL A 260 -12.20 -0.13 -3.36
C VAL A 260 -11.36 0.86 -2.58
N THR A 261 -11.85 1.25 -1.41
CA THR A 261 -11.23 2.28 -0.55
C THR A 261 -10.68 1.71 0.75
N THR A 262 -10.98 0.45 1.05
CA THR A 262 -10.51 -0.23 2.25
C THR A 262 -10.22 -1.68 1.93
N VAL A 263 -9.13 -2.20 2.46
CA VAL A 263 -8.73 -3.59 2.27
C VAL A 263 -8.30 -4.20 3.59
N LEU A 264 -8.57 -5.49 3.76
CA LEU A 264 -7.96 -6.32 4.78
C LEU A 264 -6.89 -7.18 4.11
N ASP A 265 -5.64 -6.74 4.25
CA ASP A 265 -4.49 -7.44 3.71
C ASP A 265 -4.03 -8.56 4.66
N MET A 266 -3.74 -9.72 4.08
CA MET A 266 -3.35 -10.92 4.80
C MET A 266 -1.88 -10.92 5.25
N GLY A 267 -1.18 -9.80 5.06
CA GLY A 267 0.21 -9.60 5.46
C GLY A 267 1.17 -10.54 4.75
N ARG A 268 2.36 -10.67 5.33
CA ARG A 268 3.44 -11.53 4.82
C ARG A 268 3.22 -13.01 5.10
N TYR A 269 1.99 -13.52 5.15
CA TYR A 269 1.74 -14.94 5.47
C TYR A 269 2.24 -15.86 4.35
N TYR A 270 3.53 -16.17 4.41
CA TYR A 270 4.19 -17.29 3.74
C TYR A 270 4.83 -18.17 4.80
N PRO A 271 4.67 -19.51 4.74
CA PRO A 271 5.36 -20.41 5.66
C PRO A 271 6.87 -20.15 5.67
N GLY A 272 7.41 -19.78 6.84
CA GLY A 272 8.85 -19.53 7.04
C GLY A 272 9.26 -18.06 7.20
N PHE A 273 8.35 -17.10 7.05
CA PHE A 273 8.63 -15.67 7.26
C PHE A 273 8.03 -15.17 8.59
N SER A 274 8.68 -14.18 9.21
CA SER A 274 8.18 -13.55 10.44
C SER A 274 6.93 -12.72 10.14
N THR A 275 5.94 -12.78 11.03
CA THR A 275 4.77 -11.91 11.02
C THR A 275 5.06 -10.53 11.63
N GLU A 276 6.15 -10.41 12.39
CA GLU A 276 6.56 -9.15 13.01
C GLU A 276 6.94 -8.14 11.91
N LEU A 277 6.55 -6.88 12.08
CA LEU A 277 6.96 -5.75 11.24
C LEU A 277 6.36 -5.71 9.81
N SER A 278 5.32 -6.51 9.49
CA SER A 278 4.72 -6.55 8.14
C SER A 278 4.31 -5.18 7.59
N TRP A 279 4.02 -4.21 8.47
CA TRP A 279 3.60 -2.85 8.11
C TRP A 279 4.62 -1.76 8.46
N ASP A 280 5.69 -2.08 9.18
CA ASP A 280 6.65 -1.06 9.64
C ASP A 280 7.43 -0.47 8.47
N ASP A 281 7.59 -1.25 7.40
CA ASP A 281 8.12 -0.81 6.11
C ASP A 281 7.40 0.42 5.55
N PHE A 282 6.12 0.62 5.88
CA PHE A 282 5.30 1.70 5.34
C PHE A 282 5.20 2.91 6.28
N SER A 283 5.91 2.89 7.39
CA SER A 283 6.01 4.06 8.27
C SER A 283 6.55 5.28 7.50
N GLY A 284 5.81 6.39 7.55
CA GLY A 284 6.15 7.65 6.87
C GLY A 284 5.65 7.79 5.42
N LEU A 285 4.90 6.82 4.88
CA LEU A 285 4.20 6.96 3.59
C LEU A 285 2.79 7.57 3.69
N ILE A 286 2.27 7.70 4.92
CA ILE A 286 0.91 8.17 5.24
C ILE A 286 0.98 9.60 5.78
#